data_AF-A0A101G7B2-F1
#
_entry.id   AF-A0A101G7B2-F1
#
_cell.length_a   1.000
_cell.length_b   1.000
_cell.length_c   1.000
_cell.angle_alpha   90.00
_cell.angle_beta   90.00
_cell.angle_gamma   90.00
#
_symmetry.space_group_name_H-M   'P 1'
#
loop_
_entity.id
_entity.type
_entity.pdbx_description
1 polymer ?
#
loop_
_entity_poly.entity_id
_entity_poly.type
_entity_poly.pdbx_seq_one_letter_code
_entity_poly.pdbx_strand_id
1 'polypeptide(L)'
;MTNTANRVNLNPGKNLTKVITGVVRLSYANVWEPKSINGGAEKYSVSLIIPKSDTKTIKAINAAVDAAIEEGKGKFGGKVPNKAALKLPLRDGDIDRPDDEAYANSYFVNANGSINNYV
;
A
#
# COMPACT_ATOMS: atom_id res chain seq x y z
N MET A 1 -38.83 18.85 -10.21
CA MET A 1 -38.11 18.65 -8.93
C MET A 1 -36.92 17.75 -9.21
N THR A 2 -35.77 18.30 -9.57
CA THR A 2 -34.55 17.54 -9.87
C THR A 2 -33.69 17.45 -8.62
N ASN A 3 -33.45 16.21 -8.18
CA ASN A 3 -32.71 15.89 -6.96
C ASN A 3 -31.20 16.09 -7.17
N THR A 4 -30.70 17.28 -6.85
CA THR A 4 -29.29 17.67 -6.95
C THR A 4 -28.50 17.33 -5.68
N ALA A 5 -28.70 16.15 -5.10
CA ALA A 5 -28.06 15.77 -3.83
C ALA A 5 -26.90 14.76 -3.94
N ASN A 6 -26.43 14.38 -5.14
CA ASN A 6 -25.44 13.30 -5.30
C ASN A 6 -24.16 13.68 -6.08
N ARG A 7 -23.72 14.94 -6.03
CA ARG A 7 -22.34 15.26 -6.41
C ARG A 7 -21.47 15.19 -5.17
N VAL A 8 -20.91 14.00 -4.92
CA VAL A 8 -19.80 13.83 -3.97
C VAL A 8 -18.73 14.87 -4.27
N ASN A 9 -18.52 15.80 -3.34
CA ASN A 9 -17.40 16.74 -3.36
C ASN A 9 -16.10 15.95 -3.17
N LEU A 10 -15.60 15.36 -4.26
CA LEU A 10 -14.25 14.85 -4.33
C LEU A 10 -13.33 16.05 -4.56
N ASN A 11 -12.51 16.36 -3.56
CA ASN A 11 -11.44 17.36 -3.69
C ASN A 11 -10.64 17.05 -4.97
N PRO A 12 -10.64 17.91 -6.01
CA PRO A 12 -10.10 17.59 -7.34
C PRO A 12 -8.60 17.26 -7.40
N GLY A 13 -7.87 17.37 -6.29
CA GLY A 13 -6.45 17.02 -6.17
C GLY A 13 -6.14 15.83 -5.26
N LYS A 14 -7.15 15.13 -4.71
CA LYS A 14 -6.91 14.00 -3.79
C LYS A 14 -6.67 12.71 -4.56
N ASN A 15 -5.40 12.31 -4.72
CA ASN A 15 -5.06 10.97 -5.19
C ASN A 15 -5.49 9.94 -4.12
N LEU A 16 -6.52 9.14 -4.45
CA LEU A 16 -7.15 8.20 -3.52
C LEU A 16 -6.28 6.98 -3.18
N THR A 17 -5.28 6.66 -4.01
CA THR A 17 -4.36 5.54 -3.82
C THR A 17 -3.04 5.95 -3.16
N LYS A 18 -2.85 7.27 -2.91
CA LYS A 18 -1.68 7.81 -2.22
C LYS A 18 -1.91 7.88 -0.72
N VAL A 19 -0.96 7.32 0.05
CA VAL A 19 -0.91 7.41 1.51
C VAL A 19 0.41 8.04 1.95
N ILE A 20 0.34 8.97 2.89
CA ILE A 20 1.52 9.48 3.62
C ILE A 20 1.42 8.94 5.04
N THR A 21 2.44 8.20 5.49
CA THR A 21 2.46 7.60 6.82
C THR A 21 2.84 8.61 7.89
N GLY A 22 2.61 8.27 9.16
CA GLY A 22 3.33 8.87 10.28
C GLY A 22 4.77 8.35 10.38
N VAL A 23 5.33 8.41 11.59
CA VAL A 23 6.64 7.79 11.89
C VAL A 23 6.49 6.27 11.87
N VAL A 24 7.33 5.61 11.07
CA VAL A 24 7.36 4.16 10.90
C VAL A 24 8.80 3.66 11.01
N ARG A 25 9.00 2.37 11.30
CA ARG A 25 10.33 1.75 11.27
C ARG A 25 10.61 1.24 9.85
N LEU A 26 11.82 1.47 9.35
CA LEU A 26 12.25 0.94 8.06
C LEU A 26 13.07 -0.34 8.28
N SER A 27 12.76 -1.39 7.52
CA SER A 27 13.56 -2.60 7.41
C SER A 27 13.92 -2.87 5.95
N TYR A 28 15.05 -3.52 5.70
CA TYR A 28 15.59 -3.80 4.37
C TYR A 28 15.60 -2.57 3.44
N ALA A 29 16.05 -1.42 3.98
CA ALA A 29 15.99 -0.14 3.28
C ALA A 29 17.08 -0.03 2.21
N ASN A 30 16.69 -0.24 0.94
CA ASN A 30 17.49 0.04 -0.25
C ASN A 30 17.01 1.38 -0.84
N VAL A 31 17.21 2.47 -0.09
CA VAL A 31 16.69 3.81 -0.42
C VAL A 31 17.73 4.74 -1.04
N TRP A 32 19.02 4.43 -0.87
CA TRP A 32 20.14 5.18 -1.43
C TRP A 32 20.59 4.61 -2.78
N GLU A 33 20.63 3.28 -2.87
CA GLU A 33 21.01 2.53 -4.06
C GLU A 33 19.99 1.40 -4.29
N PRO A 34 19.55 1.18 -5.54
CA PRO A 34 18.62 0.09 -5.84
C PRO A 34 19.32 -1.26 -5.71
N LYS A 35 18.58 -2.30 -5.35
CA LYS A 35 19.11 -3.67 -5.30
C LYS A 35 18.22 -4.65 -6.03
N SER A 36 18.83 -5.68 -6.62
CA SER A 36 18.12 -6.86 -7.08
C SER A 36 17.71 -7.72 -5.88
N ILE A 37 16.42 -8.06 -5.82
CA ILE A 37 15.90 -9.01 -4.83
C ILE A 37 15.49 -10.27 -5.59
N ASN A 38 16.06 -11.42 -5.21
CA ASN A 38 15.80 -12.74 -5.81
C ASN A 38 16.02 -12.79 -7.34
N GLY A 39 17.04 -12.08 -7.85
CA GLY A 39 17.37 -12.06 -9.28
C GLY A 39 16.44 -11.20 -10.14
N GLY A 40 15.55 -10.40 -9.54
CA GLY A 40 14.71 -9.44 -10.25
C GLY A 40 15.46 -8.18 -10.70
N ALA A 41 14.77 -7.30 -11.42
CA ALA A 41 15.30 -5.98 -11.75
C ALA A 41 15.69 -5.18 -10.49
N GLU A 42 16.75 -4.38 -10.58
CA GLU A 42 17.17 -3.52 -9.47
C GLU A 42 16.10 -2.48 -9.16
N LYS A 43 15.75 -2.36 -7.87
CA LYS A 43 14.75 -1.42 -7.40
C LYS A 43 15.16 -0.77 -6.10
N TYR A 44 14.75 0.49 -5.94
CA TYR A 44 14.62 1.07 -4.62
C TYR A 44 13.51 0.33 -3.89
N SER A 45 13.75 -0.02 -2.63
CA SER A 45 12.80 -0.81 -1.87
C SER A 45 12.95 -0.60 -0.38
N VAL A 46 11.85 -0.78 0.33
CA VAL A 46 11.83 -0.71 1.79
C VAL A 46 10.63 -1.49 2.34
N SER A 47 10.82 -2.14 3.48
CA SER A 47 9.73 -2.67 4.30
C SER A 47 9.36 -1.61 5.33
N LEU A 48 8.16 -1.04 5.19
CA LEU A 48 7.59 -0.06 6.11
C LEU A 48 6.89 -0.81 7.24
N ILE A 49 7.44 -0.79 8.44
CA ILE A 49 6.86 -1.43 9.64
C ILE A 49 6.02 -0.40 10.39
N ILE A 50 4.72 -0.68 10.48
CA ILE A 50 3.68 0.20 10.99
C ILE A 50 3.13 -0.42 12.27
N PRO A 51 3.30 0.22 13.45
CA PRO A 51 2.74 -0.29 14.70
C PRO A 51 1.23 -0.50 14.58
N LYS A 52 0.68 -1.58 15.15
CA LYS A 52 -0.78 -1.83 15.15
C LYS A 52 -1.59 -0.72 15.84
N SER A 53 -0.95 0.05 16.71
CA SER A 53 -1.52 1.24 17.35
C SER A 53 -1.71 2.43 16.40
N ASP A 54 -1.00 2.51 15.26
CA ASP A 54 -1.21 3.56 14.25
C ASP A 54 -2.44 3.23 13.37
N THR A 55 -3.59 3.25 14.01
CA THR A 55 -4.88 2.98 13.37
C THR A 55 -5.22 3.98 12.26
N LYS A 56 -4.63 5.19 12.29
CA LYS A 56 -4.84 6.21 11.27
C LYS A 56 -4.17 5.80 9.96
N THR A 57 -2.88 5.43 9.99
CA THR A 57 -2.16 4.97 8.81
C THR A 57 -2.78 3.67 8.28
N ILE A 58 -3.12 2.72 9.16
CA ILE A 58 -3.75 1.44 8.77
C ILE A 58 -5.09 1.67 8.06
N LYS A 59 -5.95 2.55 8.57
CA LYS A 59 -7.23 2.91 7.91
C LYS A 59 -6.99 3.56 6.55
N ALA A 60 -6.00 4.45 6.44
CA ALA A 60 -5.67 5.12 5.18
C ALA A 60 -5.18 4.13 4.11
N ILE A 61 -4.33 3.17 4.48
CA ILE A 61 -3.86 2.11 3.57
C ILE A 61 -5.01 1.23 3.11
N ASN A 62 -5.87 0.77 4.02
CA ASN A 62 -7.03 -0.04 3.64
C ASN A 62 -7.96 0.69 2.66
N ALA A 63 -8.25 1.98 2.90
CA ALA A 63 -9.04 2.80 1.99
C ALA A 63 -8.37 2.98 0.62
N ALA A 64 -7.05 3.17 0.59
CA ALA A 64 -6.28 3.28 -0.66
C ALA A 64 -6.27 1.97 -1.45
N VAL A 65 -6.19 0.83 -0.77
CA VAL A 65 -6.30 -0.51 -1.38
C VAL A 65 -7.68 -0.70 -2.00
N ASP A 66 -8.75 -0.34 -1.29
CA ASP A 66 -10.11 -0.43 -1.81
C ASP A 66 -10.29 0.47 -3.03
N ALA A 67 -9.80 1.72 -2.99
CA ALA A 67 -9.81 2.62 -4.14
C ALA A 67 -9.04 2.04 -5.35
N ALA A 68 -7.88 1.41 -5.13
CA ALA A 68 -7.10 0.79 -6.20
C ALA A 68 -7.79 -0.43 -6.82
N ILE A 69 -8.50 -1.23 -6.01
CA ILE A 69 -9.31 -2.35 -6.49
C ILE A 69 -10.46 -1.84 -7.37
N GLU A 70 -11.13 -0.79 -6.93
CA GLU A 70 -12.23 -0.14 -7.66
C GLU A 70 -11.76 0.45 -9.00
N GLU A 71 -10.65 1.18 -9.02
CA GLU A 71 -10.03 1.71 -10.24
C GLU A 71 -9.58 0.57 -11.18
N GLY A 72 -9.10 -0.54 -10.62
CA GLY A 72 -8.64 -1.72 -11.34
C GLY A 72 -9.75 -2.63 -11.89
N LYS A 73 -11.04 -2.37 -11.60
CA LYS A 73 -12.18 -3.22 -11.99
C LYS A 73 -12.18 -3.68 -13.44
N GLY A 74 -11.83 -2.79 -14.36
CA GLY A 74 -11.77 -3.09 -15.80
C GLY A 74 -10.75 -4.20 -16.13
N LYS A 75 -9.66 -4.32 -15.36
CA LYS A 75 -8.64 -5.36 -15.54
C LYS A 75 -9.15 -6.76 -15.17
N PHE A 76 -10.25 -6.85 -14.41
CA PHE A 76 -10.87 -8.10 -14.01
C PHE A 76 -12.09 -8.49 -14.87
N GLY A 77 -12.24 -7.90 -16.06
CA GLY A 77 -13.40 -8.17 -16.93
C GLY A 77 -14.73 -7.67 -16.34
N GLY A 78 -14.68 -6.64 -15.48
CA GLY A 78 -15.86 -5.98 -14.91
C GLY A 78 -16.36 -6.55 -13.58
N LYS A 79 -15.78 -7.64 -13.07
CA LYS A 79 -16.13 -8.20 -11.75
C LYS A 79 -14.89 -8.29 -10.86
N VAL A 80 -14.95 -7.68 -9.68
CA VAL A 80 -13.87 -7.77 -8.69
C VAL A 80 -13.89 -9.16 -8.04
N PRO A 81 -12.75 -9.88 -7.97
CA PRO A 81 -12.63 -11.11 -7.20
C PRO A 81 -12.94 -10.89 -5.71
N ASN A 82 -13.21 -11.95 -4.96
CA ASN A 82 -13.27 -11.84 -3.50
C ASN A 82 -11.94 -11.26 -2.98
N LYS A 83 -12.00 -10.22 -2.13
CA LYS A 83 -10.84 -9.55 -1.56
C LYS A 83 -9.90 -10.53 -0.83
N ALA A 84 -10.42 -11.60 -0.23
CA ALA A 84 -9.63 -12.65 0.40
C ALA A 84 -8.77 -13.46 -0.59
N ALA A 85 -9.14 -13.50 -1.86
CA ALA A 85 -8.35 -14.14 -2.92
C ALA A 85 -7.29 -13.20 -3.52
N LEU A 86 -7.31 -11.90 -3.18
CA LEU A 86 -6.34 -10.93 -3.65
C LEU A 86 -5.12 -10.89 -2.73
N LYS A 87 -3.94 -10.79 -3.33
CA LYS A 87 -2.71 -10.49 -2.58
C LYS A 87 -2.70 -9.01 -2.21
N LEU A 88 -3.07 -8.71 -0.96
CA LEU A 88 -3.08 -7.34 -0.45
C LEU A 88 -1.69 -6.88 0.03
N PRO A 89 -1.38 -5.57 -0.05
CA PRO A 89 -0.06 -5.06 0.30
C PRO A 89 0.19 -4.91 1.80
N LEU A 90 -0.86 -4.70 2.62
CA LEU A 90 -0.74 -4.60 4.08
C LEU A 90 -0.71 -6.02 4.67
N ARG A 91 0.42 -6.38 5.25
CA ARG A 91 0.74 -7.72 5.77
C ARG A 91 0.88 -7.67 7.29
N ASP A 92 0.58 -8.78 7.97
CA ASP A 92 0.62 -8.86 9.44
C ASP A 92 1.97 -9.41 9.90
N GLY A 93 2.73 -8.61 10.65
CA GLY A 93 4.05 -9.00 11.14
C GLY A 93 4.01 -10.17 12.10
N ASP A 94 2.98 -10.27 12.95
CA ASP A 94 2.85 -11.36 13.93
C ASP A 94 2.57 -12.71 13.24
N ILE A 95 2.01 -12.70 12.03
CA ILE A 95 1.69 -13.90 11.26
C ILE A 95 2.78 -14.23 10.25
N ASP A 96 3.27 -13.24 9.51
CA ASP A 96 4.19 -13.45 8.39
C ASP A 96 5.67 -13.41 8.79
N ARG A 97 5.98 -12.87 9.98
CA ARG A 97 7.33 -12.68 10.53
C ARG A 97 7.36 -12.99 12.06
N PRO A 98 6.83 -14.15 12.51
CA PRO A 98 6.69 -14.45 13.94
C PRO A 98 8.02 -14.49 14.70
N ASP A 99 9.12 -14.80 14.00
CA ASP A 99 10.46 -14.93 14.59
C ASP A 99 11.31 -13.65 14.48
N ASP A 100 10.74 -12.55 13.97
CA ASP A 100 11.44 -11.27 13.84
C ASP A 100 10.80 -10.23 14.76
N GLU A 101 11.45 -9.98 15.91
CA GLU A 101 11.00 -9.01 16.92
C GLU A 101 10.78 -7.61 16.35
N ALA A 102 11.42 -7.26 15.23
CA ALA A 102 11.21 -5.96 14.61
C ALA A 102 9.79 -5.79 14.05
N TYR A 103 9.11 -6.90 13.74
CA TYR A 103 7.77 -6.97 13.16
C TYR A 103 6.67 -7.30 14.19
N ALA A 104 7.03 -7.58 15.44
CA ALA A 104 6.06 -7.86 16.50
C ALA A 104 5.08 -6.67 16.71
N ASN A 105 3.82 -6.99 16.95
CA ASN A 105 2.72 -6.05 17.16
C ASN A 105 2.62 -4.96 16.06
N SER A 106 2.94 -5.34 14.82
CA SER A 106 3.01 -4.43 13.69
C SER A 106 2.37 -5.01 12.43
N TYR A 107 1.87 -4.14 11.58
CA TYR A 107 1.68 -4.45 10.16
C TYR A 107 2.91 -4.01 9.37
N PHE A 108 3.03 -4.47 8.13
CA PHE A 108 4.05 -3.96 7.23
C PHE A 108 3.59 -3.89 5.78
N VAL A 109 4.25 -3.02 5.01
CA VAL A 109 4.09 -2.89 3.56
C VAL A 109 5.48 -2.91 2.91
N ASN A 110 5.67 -3.77 1.93
CA ASN A 110 6.88 -3.75 1.10
C ASN A 110 6.66 -2.81 -0.08
N ALA A 111 7.25 -1.61 -0.01
CA ALA A 111 7.19 -0.62 -1.09
C ALA A 111 8.44 -0.74 -1.98
N ASN A 112 8.27 -0.53 -3.28
CA ASN A 112 9.37 -0.44 -4.23
C ASN A 112 9.11 0.61 -5.30
N GLY A 113 10.18 1.15 -5.86
CA GLY A 113 10.16 2.11 -6.96
C GLY A 113 11.29 1.83 -7.95
N SER A 114 11.00 1.99 -9.23
CA SER A 114 12.01 1.99 -10.29
C SER A 114 12.54 3.41 -10.48
N ILE A 115 13.77 3.54 -10.97
CA ILE A 115 14.23 4.82 -11.53
C ILE A 115 13.39 5.08 -12.78
N ASN A 116 12.58 6.13 -12.77
CA ASN A 116 12.10 6.69 -14.03
C ASN A 116 13.25 7.51 -14.59
N ASN A 117 14.00 6.93 -15.54
CA ASN A 117 14.91 7.69 -16.37
C ASN A 117 14.04 8.64 -17.19
N TYR A 118 13.90 9.88 -16.74
CA TYR A 118 13.48 10.96 -17.62
C TYR A 118 14.62 11.15 -18.62
N VAL A 119 14.45 10.56 -19.81
CA VAL A 119 15.16 10.93 -21.03
C VAL A 119 14.21 11.76 -21.89
#